data_AF-A0A1B6GTR4-F1
#
_entry.id   AF-A0A1B6GTR4-F1
#
_cell.length_a   1.000
_cell.length_b   1.000
_cell.length_c   1.000
_cell.angle_alpha   90.00
_cell.angle_beta   90.00
_cell.angle_gamma   90.00
#
_symmetry.space_group_name_H-M   'P 1'
#
loop_
_entity.id
_entity.type
_entity.pdbx_description
1 polymer ?
#
loop_
_entity_poly.entity_id
_entity_poly.type
_entity_poly.pdbx_seq_one_letter_code
_entity_poly.pdbx_strand_id
1 'polypeptide(L)'
;QWHLGCLTCCECKIPLDSELTCFARHGNIYCKDDYYRLFAVKRCARCQAGISASELVMRARDAVFHLHCFSCASCGILLTKGDYFGMRDGLVYCRPHYELLRHRDF
;
A
#
# COMPACT_ATOMS: atom_id res chain seq x y z
N GLN A 1 22.72 26.32 1.51
CA GLN A 1 22.68 26.34 0.03
C GLN A 1 23.23 25.01 -0.45
N TRP A 2 22.55 24.31 -1.36
CA TRP A 2 23.02 23.05 -1.93
C TRP A 2 23.70 23.34 -3.27
N HIS A 3 24.89 22.79 -3.51
CA HIS A 3 25.51 22.87 -4.83
C HIS A 3 24.74 21.97 -5.81
N LEU A 4 24.58 22.41 -7.07
CA LEU A 4 23.90 21.65 -8.13
C LEU A 4 24.47 20.22 -8.31
N GLY A 5 25.77 20.02 -8.12
CA GLY A 5 26.41 18.70 -8.16
C GLY A 5 26.29 17.85 -6.88
N CYS A 6 25.73 18.40 -5.80
CA CYS A 6 25.55 17.70 -4.52
C CYS A 6 24.09 17.29 -4.26
N LEU A 7 23.15 17.67 -5.14
CA LEU A 7 21.75 17.27 -5.03
C LEU A 7 21.55 15.90 -5.68
N THR A 8 21.88 14.85 -4.93
CA THR A 8 21.73 13.46 -5.36
C THR A 8 20.79 12.71 -4.41
N CYS A 9 20.12 11.68 -4.93
CA CYS A 9 19.34 10.80 -4.07
C CYS A 9 20.27 10.05 -3.10
N CYS A 10 19.96 10.04 -1.81
CA CYS A 10 20.72 9.34 -0.80
C CYS A 10 20.76 7.81 -1.02
N GLU A 11 19.74 7.25 -1.68
CA GLU A 11 19.61 5.81 -1.94
C GLU A 11 20.22 5.40 -3.29
N CYS A 12 19.60 5.77 -4.40
CA CYS A 12 20.04 5.37 -5.73
C CYS A 12 21.20 6.22 -6.31
N LYS A 13 21.63 7.27 -5.61
CA LYS A 13 22.75 8.17 -6.00
C LYS A 13 22.58 8.92 -7.32
N ILE A 14 21.41 8.85 -7.96
CA ILE A 14 21.16 9.61 -9.19
C ILE A 14 21.20 11.13 -8.92
N PRO A 15 21.72 11.93 -9.87
CA PRO A 15 21.55 13.39 -9.85
C PRO A 15 20.06 13.75 -9.90
N LEU A 16 19.67 14.76 -9.13
CA LEU A 16 18.30 15.30 -9.09
C LEU A 16 18.25 16.73 -9.65
N ASP A 17 19.27 17.12 -10.41
CA ASP A 17 19.38 18.43 -11.07
C ASP A 17 18.38 18.61 -12.21
N SER A 18 17.97 17.51 -12.85
CA SER A 18 16.89 17.46 -13.85
C SER A 18 15.49 17.32 -13.25
N GLU A 19 15.37 17.03 -11.95
CA GLU A 19 14.09 16.81 -11.29
C GLU A 19 13.50 18.13 -10.77
N LEU A 20 12.23 18.39 -11.07
CA LEU A 20 11.50 19.58 -10.60
C LEU A 20 11.33 19.62 -9.07
N THR A 21 11.39 18.48 -8.41
CA THR A 21 11.18 18.35 -6.96
C THR A 21 12.06 17.25 -6.37
N CYS A 22 12.60 17.47 -5.18
CA CYS A 22 13.24 16.44 -4.35
C CYS A 22 12.56 16.36 -2.98
N PHE A 23 12.75 15.24 -2.27
CA PHE A 23 12.12 15.01 -0.97
C PHE A 23 13.18 14.92 0.14
N ALA A 24 13.01 15.70 1.21
CA ALA A 24 13.94 15.72 2.33
C ALA A 24 13.35 15.03 3.57
N ARG A 25 14.12 14.16 4.22
CA ARG A 25 13.74 13.54 5.51
C ARG A 25 14.96 13.18 6.36
N HIS A 26 14.90 13.54 7.64
CA HIS A 26 15.99 13.35 8.62
C HIS A 26 17.37 13.84 8.12
N GLY A 27 17.40 14.94 7.35
CA GLY A 27 18.63 15.51 6.79
C GLY A 27 19.12 14.85 5.49
N ASN A 28 18.47 13.78 5.02
CA ASN A 28 18.78 13.14 3.74
C ASN A 28 17.83 13.60 2.63
N ILE A 29 18.35 13.68 1.40
CA ILE A 29 17.59 14.00 0.19
C ILE A 29 17.30 12.69 -0.57
N TYR A 30 16.09 12.52 -1.08
CA TYR A 30 15.65 11.35 -1.83
C TYR A 30 15.00 11.77 -3.14
N CYS A 31 15.13 10.95 -4.19
CA CYS A 31 14.28 11.06 -5.36
C CYS A 31 12.83 10.72 -4.97
N LYS A 32 11.87 11.08 -5.83
CA LYS A 32 10.46 10.77 -5.60
C LYS A 32 10.28 9.27 -5.33
N ASP A 33 10.79 8.42 -6.21
CA ASP A 33 10.59 6.98 -6.14
C ASP A 33 11.13 6.38 -4.84
N ASP A 34 12.37 6.69 -4.47
CA ASP A 34 12.97 6.20 -3.24
C ASP A 34 12.31 6.79 -1.99
N TYR A 35 11.87 8.05 -2.02
CA TYR A 35 11.13 8.62 -0.92
C TYR A 35 9.83 7.86 -0.67
N TYR A 36 9.03 7.65 -1.71
CA TYR A 36 7.77 6.91 -1.56
C TYR A 36 8.02 5.44 -1.21
N ARG A 37 9.04 4.80 -1.79
CA ARG A 37 9.46 3.42 -1.50
C ARG A 37 10.00 3.21 -0.10
N LEU A 38 10.63 4.20 0.52
CA LEU A 38 11.17 4.07 1.88
C LEU A 38 10.18 4.54 2.96
N PHE A 39 9.37 5.55 2.64
CA PHE A 39 8.71 6.35 3.67
C PHE A 39 7.21 6.46 3.52
N ALA A 40 6.66 6.19 2.33
CA ALA A 40 5.23 6.27 2.06
C ALA A 40 4.60 4.89 1.84
N VAL A 41 5.35 3.81 2.07
CA VAL A 41 4.88 2.44 1.84
C VAL A 41 3.70 2.14 2.75
N LYS A 42 2.52 2.14 2.16
CA LYS A 42 1.36 1.51 2.77
C LYS A 42 1.59 -0.01 2.72
N ARG A 43 1.28 -0.70 3.80
CA ARG A 43 1.39 -2.16 3.87
C ARG A 43 0.05 -2.80 3.54
N CYS A 44 0.09 -3.85 2.73
CA CYS A 44 -1.09 -4.65 2.45
C CYS A 44 -1.58 -5.31 3.74
N ALA A 45 -2.83 -5.07 4.13
CA ALA A 45 -3.38 -5.59 5.38
C ALA A 45 -3.51 -7.13 5.41
N ARG A 46 -3.45 -7.80 4.25
CA ARG A 46 -3.44 -9.27 4.14
C ARG A 46 -2.04 -9.86 4.26
N CYS A 47 -1.12 -9.48 3.36
CA CYS A 47 0.20 -10.11 3.28
C CYS A 47 1.31 -9.35 4.03
N GLN A 48 1.01 -8.18 4.60
CA GLN A 48 1.93 -7.31 5.35
C GLN A 48 3.14 -6.78 4.56
N ALA A 49 3.25 -7.13 3.28
CA ALA A 49 4.24 -6.58 2.36
C ALA A 49 3.90 -5.13 2.00
N GLY A 50 4.93 -4.38 1.65
CA GLY A 50 4.78 -3.01 1.16
C GLY A 50 4.15 -2.97 -0.22
N ILE A 51 3.22 -2.04 -0.44
CA ILE A 51 2.61 -1.77 -1.73
C ILE A 51 3.43 -0.69 -2.43
N SER A 52 3.83 -0.94 -3.69
CA SER A 52 4.48 0.08 -4.53
C SER A 52 3.54 1.27 -4.79
N ALA A 53 4.10 2.47 -4.89
CA ALA A 53 3.34 3.68 -5.24
C ALA A 53 2.69 3.62 -6.64
N SER A 54 3.26 2.80 -7.54
CA SER A 54 2.74 2.57 -8.89
C SER A 54 1.73 1.42 -8.99
N GLU A 55 1.53 0.63 -7.94
CA GLU A 55 0.64 -0.52 -7.97
C GLU A 55 -0.82 -0.14 -7.72
N LEU A 56 -1.73 -0.76 -8.47
CA LEU A 56 -3.16 -0.64 -8.21
C LEU A 56 -3.54 -1.36 -6.92
N VAL A 57 -4.39 -0.73 -6.11
CA VAL A 57 -4.79 -1.27 -4.81
C VAL A 57 -6.30 -1.35 -4.67
N MET A 58 -6.74 -2.27 -3.81
CA MET A 58 -8.08 -2.23 -3.24
C MET A 58 -8.06 -1.48 -1.91
N ARG A 59 -9.02 -0.59 -1.69
CA ARG A 59 -9.20 0.14 -0.43
C ARG A 59 -10.50 -0.29 0.21
N ALA A 60 -10.45 -0.66 1.49
CA ALA A 60 -11.63 -1.02 2.26
C ALA A 60 -11.47 -0.49 3.69
N ARG A 61 -12.36 0.44 4.08
CA ARG A 61 -12.20 1.27 5.29
C ARG A 61 -10.81 1.95 5.28
N ASP A 62 -10.06 1.85 6.37
CA ASP A 62 -8.71 2.42 6.51
C ASP A 62 -7.58 1.49 6.02
N ALA A 63 -7.93 0.30 5.51
CA ALA A 63 -6.98 -0.71 5.06
C ALA A 63 -6.78 -0.67 3.53
N VAL A 64 -5.57 -1.02 3.11
CA VAL A 64 -5.20 -1.19 1.69
C VAL A 64 -4.74 -2.62 1.44
N PHE A 65 -5.01 -3.10 0.24
CA PHE A 65 -4.67 -4.46 -0.18
C PHE A 65 -4.13 -4.45 -1.61
N HIS A 66 -3.17 -5.32 -1.91
CA HIS A 66 -2.92 -5.70 -3.31
C HIS A 66 -4.19 -6.30 -3.91
N LEU A 67 -4.40 -6.16 -5.22
CA LEU A 67 -5.59 -6.71 -5.89
C LEU A 67 -5.71 -8.22 -5.66
N HIS A 68 -4.61 -8.96 -5.79
CA HIS A 68 -4.59 -10.41 -5.54
C HIS A 68 -4.72 -10.78 -4.05
N CYS A 69 -4.52 -9.82 -3.15
CA CYS A 69 -4.66 -10.02 -1.70
C CYS A 69 -6.07 -9.73 -1.21
N PHE A 70 -6.89 -9.03 -1.99
CA PHE A 70 -8.27 -8.73 -1.64
C PHE A 70 -9.16 -9.94 -1.93
N SER A 71 -9.09 -10.93 -1.04
CA SER A 71 -9.75 -12.21 -1.20
C SER A 71 -10.31 -12.70 0.13
N CYS A 72 -11.39 -13.50 0.05
CA CYS A 72 -12.08 -14.02 1.21
C CYS A 72 -11.14 -14.85 2.10
N ALA A 73 -11.07 -14.55 3.39
CA ALA A 73 -10.25 -15.30 4.33
C ALA A 73 -10.72 -16.74 4.55
N SER A 74 -11.99 -17.04 4.28
CA SER A 74 -12.56 -18.40 4.42
C SER A 74 -12.37 -19.29 3.20
N CYS A 75 -12.57 -18.76 1.98
CA CYS A 75 -12.54 -19.57 0.75
C CYS A 75 -11.52 -19.12 -0.30
N GLY A 76 -10.77 -18.05 -0.03
CA GLY A 76 -9.74 -17.56 -0.92
C GLY A 76 -10.23 -16.83 -2.18
N ILE A 77 -11.55 -16.81 -2.47
CA ILE A 77 -12.08 -16.16 -3.68
C ILE A 77 -11.67 -14.69 -3.74
N LEU A 78 -11.16 -14.26 -4.90
CA LEU A 78 -10.85 -12.86 -5.16
C LEU A 78 -12.14 -12.05 -5.25
N LEU A 79 -12.12 -10.89 -4.63
CA LEU A 79 -13.24 -9.94 -4.64
C LEU A 79 -12.83 -8.74 -5.49
N THR A 80 -13.75 -8.26 -6.30
CA THR A 80 -13.55 -7.21 -7.28
C THR A 80 -14.55 -6.08 -7.09
N LYS A 81 -14.43 -5.02 -7.90
CA LYS A 81 -15.38 -3.89 -7.85
C LYS A 81 -16.77 -4.39 -8.23
N GLY A 82 -17.75 -4.15 -7.35
CA GLY A 82 -19.13 -4.61 -7.52
C GLY A 82 -19.50 -5.81 -6.64
N ASP A 83 -18.52 -6.54 -6.09
CA ASP A 83 -18.80 -7.64 -5.18
C ASP A 83 -19.21 -7.13 -3.79
N TYR A 84 -20.23 -7.78 -3.22
CA TYR A 84 -20.58 -7.58 -1.82
C TYR A 84 -19.62 -8.36 -0.92
N PHE A 85 -19.06 -7.67 0.08
CA PHE A 85 -18.14 -8.26 1.05
C PHE A 85 -18.38 -7.69 2.44
N GLY A 86 -17.85 -8.39 3.45
CA GLY A 86 -17.77 -7.88 4.82
C GLY A 86 -16.35 -7.95 5.37
N MET A 87 -16.11 -7.22 6.46
CA MET A 87 -14.81 -7.21 7.14
C MET A 87 -14.98 -7.45 8.64
N ARG A 88 -14.15 -8.35 9.20
CA ARG A 88 -14.06 -8.63 10.64
C ARG A 88 -12.60 -8.85 11.02
N ASP A 89 -12.14 -8.25 12.10
CA ASP A 89 -10.76 -8.39 12.61
C ASP A 89 -9.66 -8.11 11.57
N GLY A 90 -9.91 -7.15 10.67
CA GLY A 90 -8.99 -6.80 9.59
C GLY A 90 -8.99 -7.78 8.40
N LEU A 91 -9.77 -8.86 8.47
CA LEU A 91 -9.94 -9.84 7.39
C LEU A 91 -11.15 -9.52 6.53
N VAL A 92 -11.05 -9.87 5.25
CA VAL A 92 -12.10 -9.67 4.24
C VAL A 92 -12.82 -11.00 4.01
N TYR A 93 -14.14 -10.97 3.88
CA TYR A 93 -14.97 -12.15 3.64
C TYR A 93 -15.96 -11.87 2.50
N CYS A 94 -16.16 -12.85 1.62
CA CYS A 94 -17.27 -12.78 0.67
C CYS A 94 -18.60 -12.80 1.43
N ARG A 95 -19.65 -12.23 0.84
CA ARG A 95 -20.96 -12.09 1.49
C ARG A 95 -21.46 -13.38 2.19
N PRO A 96 -21.46 -14.58 1.57
CA PRO A 96 -21.95 -15.79 2.23
C PRO A 96 -21.18 -16.15 3.51
N HIS A 97 -19.84 -16.07 3.46
CA HIS A 97 -19.03 -16.39 4.63
C HIS A 97 -19.12 -15.32 5.71
N TYR A 98 -19.30 -14.06 5.33
CA TYR A 98 -19.51 -12.99 6.30
C TYR A 98 -20.84 -13.14 7.04
N GLU A 99 -21.92 -13.49 6.33
CA GLU A 99 -23.23 -13.76 6.93
C GLU A 99 -23.16 -14.92 7.93
N LEU A 100 -22.47 -16.02 7.58
CA LEU A 100 -22.27 -17.16 8.49
C LEU A 100 -21.51 -16.77 9.77
N LEU A 101 -20.53 -15.87 9.68
CA LEU A 101 -19.80 -15.39 10.86
C LEU A 101 -20.72 -14.58 11.79
N ARG A 102 -21.58 -13.72 11.24
CA ARG A 102 -22.53 -12.93 12.03
C ARG A 102 -23.55 -13.77 12.79
N HIS A 103 -23.88 -14.96 12.29
CA HIS A 103 -24.79 -15.89 12.96
C HIS A 103 -24.15 -16.71 14.09
N ARG A 104 -22.81 -16.79 14.13
CA ARG A 104 -22.08 -17.49 15.21
C ARG A 104 -21.78 -16.62 16.42
N ASP A 105 -22.09 -15.33 16.34
CA ASP A 105 -21.86 -14.36 17.41
C ASP A 105 -23.08 -14.24 18.38
N PHE A 106 -24.06 -15.14 18.25
CA PHE A 106 -25.21 -15.36 19.14
C PHE A 106 -25.28 -16.82 19.57
#